data_AF-A0A7J8PDA6-F1
#
_entry.id   AF-A0A7J8PDA6-F1
#
_cell.length_a   1.000
_cell.length_b   1.000
_cell.length_c   1.000
_cell.angle_alpha   90.00
_cell.angle_beta   90.00
_cell.angle_gamma   90.00
#
_symmetry.space_group_name_H-M   'P 1'
#
loop_
_entity.id
_entity.type
_entity.pdbx_description
1 polymer ?
#
loop_
_entity_poly.entity_id
_entity_poly.type
_entity_poly.pdbx_seq_one_letter_code
_entity_poly.pdbx_strand_id
1 'polypeptide(L)'
;MPACVPNLVPNLVLTNFTQSQYNDNLNDTKYTGVGIGSDGDWIVVVLTTGTPEGSYSPATGAAIVASKIGIIYHVLFLVMAAFYLL
;
A
#
# COMPACT_ATOMS: atom_id res chain seq x y z
N MET A 1 4.78 -1.11 -8.02
CA MET A 1 5.51 -0.15 -7.16
C MET A 1 5.81 1.08 -8.01
N PRO A 2 5.05 2.17 -7.85
CA PRO A 2 5.24 3.38 -8.65
C PRO A 2 6.34 4.27 -8.07
N ALA A 3 7.10 4.94 -8.94
CA ALA A 3 7.95 6.07 -8.57
C ALA A 3 7.83 7.18 -9.62
N CYS A 4 7.93 8.43 -9.17
CA CYS A 4 7.97 9.61 -10.02
C CYS A 4 9.41 10.15 -9.98
N VAL A 5 10.10 10.09 -11.12
CA VAL A 5 11.49 10.54 -11.23
C VAL A 5 11.61 11.46 -12.45
N PRO A 6 11.86 12.76 -12.24
CA PRO A 6 12.09 13.69 -13.33
C PRO A 6 13.32 13.27 -14.15
N ASN A 7 13.23 13.30 -15.48
CA ASN A 7 14.32 12.89 -16.38
C ASN A 7 14.73 11.42 -16.18
N LEU A 8 13.79 10.52 -16.46
CA LEU A 8 13.92 9.09 -16.27
C LEU A 8 15.23 8.53 -16.88
N VAL A 9 16.13 8.04 -16.04
CA VAL A 9 17.27 7.19 -16.45
C VAL A 9 17.00 5.79 -15.91
N PRO A 10 16.49 4.85 -16.73
CA PRO A 10 15.94 3.58 -16.26
C PRO A 10 16.85 2.81 -15.29
N ASN A 11 18.17 2.79 -15.56
CA ASN A 11 19.14 2.09 -14.73
C ASN A 11 19.33 2.73 -13.34
N LEU A 12 19.34 4.06 -13.26
CA LEU A 12 19.47 4.81 -12.01
C LEU A 12 18.22 4.67 -11.13
N VAL A 13 17.06 4.61 -11.79
CA VAL A 13 15.77 4.43 -11.13
C VAL A 13 15.68 3.04 -10.50
N LEU A 14 16.11 1.98 -11.20
CA LEU A 14 16.18 0.62 -10.65
C LEU A 14 17.05 0.55 -9.39
N THR A 15 18.19 1.24 -9.37
CA THR A 15 19.06 1.30 -8.18
C THR A 15 18.44 2.10 -7.03
N ASN A 16 17.58 3.08 -7.31
CA ASN A 16 16.83 3.78 -6.27
C ASN A 16 15.69 2.94 -5.70
N PHE A 17 15.07 2.08 -6.51
CA PHE A 17 14.06 1.15 -6.05
C PHE A 17 14.61 0.19 -4.98
N THR A 18 15.86 -0.29 -5.14
CA THR A 18 16.54 -1.11 -4.12
C THR A 18 16.98 -0.32 -2.88
N GLN A 19 16.94 1.02 -2.90
CA GLN A 19 17.24 1.86 -1.73
C GLN A 19 15.97 2.48 -1.11
N SER A 20 14.79 1.97 -1.49
CA SER A 20 13.50 2.50 -1.05
C SER A 20 12.75 1.51 -0.15
N GLN A 21 11.56 1.92 0.31
CA GLN A 21 10.57 1.05 0.97
C GLN A 21 10.18 -0.22 0.17
N TYR A 22 10.55 -0.30 -1.11
CA TYR A 22 10.30 -1.46 -1.96
C TYR A 22 11.42 -2.51 -1.92
N ASN A 23 12.57 -2.22 -1.29
CA ASN A 23 13.72 -3.11 -1.22
C ASN A 23 13.39 -4.51 -0.70
N ASP A 24 12.53 -4.59 0.32
CA ASP A 24 12.12 -5.86 0.91
C ASP A 24 11.40 -6.76 -0.10
N ASN A 25 10.62 -6.16 -1.01
CA ASN A 25 9.95 -6.93 -2.05
C ASN A 25 10.89 -7.29 -3.20
N LEU A 26 11.87 -6.44 -3.53
CA LEU A 26 12.81 -6.69 -4.63
C LEU A 26 13.82 -7.80 -4.31
N ASN A 27 14.13 -8.01 -3.03
CA ASN A 27 15.01 -9.10 -2.58
C ASN A 27 14.25 -10.33 -2.06
N ASP A 28 12.92 -10.35 -2.20
CA ASP A 28 12.11 -11.48 -1.78
C ASP A 28 12.17 -12.59 -2.83
N THR A 29 12.55 -13.80 -2.40
CA THR A 29 12.69 -14.98 -3.27
C THR A 29 11.36 -15.50 -3.79
N LYS A 30 10.21 -15.04 -3.25
CA LYS A 30 8.88 -15.43 -3.74
C LYS A 30 8.58 -14.90 -5.14
N TYR A 31 9.21 -13.81 -5.55
CA TYR A 31 9.03 -13.23 -6.89
C TYR A 31 10.04 -13.84 -7.86
N THR A 32 9.55 -14.30 -9.01
CA THR A 32 10.33 -14.99 -10.03
C THR A 32 10.47 -14.19 -11.32
N GLY A 33 9.77 -13.06 -11.43
CA GLY A 33 9.83 -12.19 -12.60
C GLY A 33 9.66 -10.72 -12.25
N VAL A 34 10.24 -9.88 -13.10
CA VAL A 34 10.24 -8.41 -13.00
C VAL A 34 9.80 -7.83 -14.34
N GLY A 35 8.78 -6.98 -14.32
CA GLY A 35 8.38 -6.14 -15.44
C GLY A 35 8.56 -4.66 -15.10
N ILE A 36 9.05 -3.87 -16.06
CA ILE A 36 9.27 -2.43 -15.90
C ILE A 36 8.49 -1.72 -16.99
N GLY A 37 7.60 -0.81 -16.59
CA GLY A 37 6.89 0.09 -17.50
C GLY A 37 7.21 1.54 -17.16
N SER A 38 7.31 2.40 -18.17
CA SER A 38 7.60 3.83 -17.99
C SER A 38 6.77 4.69 -18.93
N ASP A 39 6.30 5.83 -18.44
CA ASP A 39 5.62 6.86 -19.23
C ASP A 39 5.95 8.26 -18.67
N GLY A 40 6.58 9.10 -19.48
CA GLY A 40 7.11 10.39 -19.04
C GLY A 40 8.06 10.26 -17.84
N ASP A 41 7.72 10.95 -16.74
CA ASP A 41 8.45 10.92 -15.47
C ASP A 41 7.98 9.81 -14.51
N TRP A 42 7.09 8.92 -14.96
CA TRP A 42 6.58 7.81 -14.17
C TRP A 42 7.22 6.50 -14.56
N ILE A 43 7.53 5.69 -13.56
CA ILE A 43 7.95 4.30 -13.73
C ILE A 43 7.18 3.40 -12.76
N VAL A 44 6.86 2.21 -13.24
CA VAL A 44 6.16 1.19 -12.47
C VAL A 44 6.93 -0.12 -12.59
N VAL A 45 7.36 -0.63 -11.44
CA VAL A 45 7.91 -1.98 -11.33
C VAL A 45 6.79 -2.93 -10.91
N VAL A 46 6.63 -4.02 -11.65
CA VAL A 46 5.69 -5.11 -11.39
C VAL A 46 6.48 -6.37 -11.10
N LEU A 47 6.18 -7.03 -9.98
CA LEU A 47 6.78 -8.31 -9.61
C LEU A 47 5.76 -9.42 -9.83
N THR A 48 6.20 -10.54 -10.37
CA THR A 48 5.36 -11.72 -10.61
C THR A 48 5.87 -12.92 -9.81
N THR A 49 4.96 -13.71 -9.27
CA THR A 49 5.26 -14.98 -8.60
C THR A 49 5.24 -16.13 -9.61
N GLY A 50 5.97 -17.22 -9.31
CA GLY A 50 5.94 -18.43 -10.14
C GLY A 50 4.67 -19.26 -9.96
N THR A 51 3.87 -18.95 -8.95
CA THR A 51 2.60 -19.61 -8.62
C THR A 51 1.40 -18.79 -9.09
N PRO A 52 0.32 -19.43 -9.56
CA PRO A 52 -0.94 -18.75 -9.87
C PRO A 52 -1.57 -18.05 -8.66
N GLU A 53 -1.32 -18.60 -7.46
CA GLU A 53 -1.69 -18.00 -6.18
C GLU A 53 -0.69 -16.88 -5.85
N GLY A 54 -1.17 -15.64 -5.90
CA GLY A 54 -0.41 -14.47 -5.43
C GLY A 54 -0.33 -14.42 -3.91
N SER A 55 0.61 -13.64 -3.37
CA SER A 55 0.81 -13.48 -1.92
C SER A 55 -0.21 -12.51 -1.29
N TYR A 56 -1.50 -12.82 -1.37
CA TYR A 56 -2.54 -12.01 -0.75
C TYR A 56 -2.61 -12.31 0.75
N SER A 57 -2.52 -11.27 1.58
CA SER A 57 -2.76 -11.36 3.02
C SER A 57 -3.93 -10.43 3.41
N PRO A 58 -4.83 -10.84 4.31
CA PRO A 58 -5.83 -9.94 4.86
C PRO A 58 -5.17 -8.70 5.47
N ALA A 59 -5.69 -7.50 5.18
CA ALA A 59 -5.18 -6.27 5.75
C ALA A 59 -5.46 -6.23 7.28
N THR A 60 -4.46 -6.57 8.08
CA THR A 60 -4.53 -6.56 9.55
C THR A 60 -4.45 -5.13 10.07
N GLY A 61 -5.56 -4.39 10.04
CA GLY A 61 -5.60 -3.03 10.61
C GLY A 61 -6.81 -2.20 10.21
N ALA A 62 -7.24 -2.28 8.94
CA ALA A 62 -8.36 -1.50 8.43
C ALA A 62 -9.69 -1.82 9.13
N ALA A 63 -9.91 -3.09 9.51
CA ALA A 63 -11.09 -3.49 10.28
C ALA A 63 -11.11 -2.88 11.70
N ILE A 64 -9.93 -2.65 12.30
CA ILE A 64 -9.80 -2.15 13.67
C ILE A 64 -10.10 -0.65 13.72
N VAL A 65 -9.64 0.13 12.74
CA VAL A 65 -9.97 1.56 12.64
C VAL A 65 -11.44 1.78 12.29
N ALA A 66 -12.03 0.97 11.40
CA ALA A 66 -13.47 1.05 11.10
C ALA A 66 -14.34 0.80 12.36
N SER A 67 -13.96 -0.19 13.17
CA SER A 67 -14.67 -0.53 14.42
C SER A 67 -14.57 0.59 15.47
N LYS A 68 -13.38 1.19 15.67
CA LYS A 68 -13.19 2.28 16.64
C LYS A 68 -13.96 3.55 16.29
N ILE A 69 -14.00 3.91 15.00
CA ILE A 69 -14.73 5.09 14.52
C ILE A 69 -16.24 4.93 14.75
N GLY A 70 -16.80 3.76 14.47
CA GLY A 70 -18.23 3.49 14.67
C GLY A 70 -18.67 3.64 16.14
N ILE A 71 -17.87 3.16 17.09
CA ILE A 71 -18.17 3.24 18.53
C ILE A 71 -18.17 4.69 19.02
N ILE A 72 -17.21 5.50 18.59
CA ILE A 72 -17.11 6.91 19.00
C ILE A 72 -18.36 7.68 18.59
N TYR A 73 -18.83 7.50 17.35
CA TYR A 73 -20.05 8.17 16.88
C TYR A 73 -21.31 7.73 17.63
N HIS A 74 -21.43 6.45 17.98
CA HIS A 74 -22.57 5.96 18.77
C HIS A 74 -22.58 6.54 20.19
N VAL A 75 -21.41 6.61 20.84
CA VAL A 75 -21.29 7.20 22.19
C VAL A 75 -21.62 8.69 22.13
N LEU A 76 -21.13 9.42 21.13
CA LEU A 76 -21.40 10.86 20.99
C LEU A 76 -22.89 11.14 20.76
N PHE A 77 -23.56 10.31 19.94
CA PHE A 77 -25.00 10.40 19.70
C PHE A 77 -25.81 10.17 20.98
N LEU A 78 -25.46 9.15 21.78
CA LEU A 78 -26.12 8.86 23.06
C LEU A 78 -25.96 10.00 24.07
N VAL A 79 -24.77 10.61 24.14
CA VAL A 79 -24.50 11.77 25.01
C VAL A 79 -25.36 12.96 24.61
N MET A 80 -25.45 13.27 23.31
CA MET A 80 -26.32 14.35 22.83
C MET A 80 -27.79 14.08 23.16
N ALA A 81 -28.28 12.86 22.93
CA ALA A 81 -29.66 12.49 23.25
C ALA A 81 -29.98 12.63 24.75
N ALA A 82 -29.03 12.28 25.63
CA ALA A 82 -29.19 12.45 27.07
C ALA A 82 -29.29 13.93 27.47
N PHE A 83 -28.53 14.83 26.84
CA PHE A 83 -28.65 16.28 27.06
C PHE A 83 -29.96 16.87 26.54
N TYR A 84 -30.55 16.31 25.48
CA TYR A 84 -31.86 16.75 24.97
C TYR A 84 -33.05 16.27 25.81
N LEU A 85 -32.86 15.20 26.60
CA LEU A 85 -33.90 14.62 27.46
C LEU A 85 -33.86 15.15 28.91
N LEU A 86 -32.89 16.00 29.24
CA LEU A 86 -32.68 16.62 30.56
C LEU A 86 -33.15 18.08 30.56
#